data_AF-A0A0G4EJ75-F1
#
_entry.id   AF-A0A0G4EJ75-F1
#
_cell.length_a   1.000
_cell.length_b   1.000
_cell.length_c   1.000
_cell.angle_alpha   90.00
_cell.angle_beta   90.00
_cell.angle_gamma   90.00
#
_symmetry.space_group_name_H-M   'P 1'
#
loop_
_entity.id
_entity.type
_entity.pdbx_description
1 polymer ?
#
loop_
_entity_poly.entity_id
_entity_poly.type
_entity_poly.pdbx_seq_one_letter_code
_entity_poly.pdbx_strand_id
1 'polypeptide(L)'
;MSTHLPDIDEEGAQGPPVRAEEMAIQAMKTEFEKAAGYPAAFEEFESHLVYEPGVMDDGQTTQVREVLIGTRFSPEPFMRSLQRAIRAVVLQVLYAFVLALPMVVWPLAFWHTCKSERASLVIAYDYVRNTITFSVLVVYLLAIAEGHQGSKLFSRFKKTWFYFLLPAIARVAFTRLFVVPGLWPYAVALWGFEHICYIVLIPLTFVSSAGVFLWVAIFGPRGERAATDTERTRVAFTCLMSFWPLVALVNGTVRKMRDGPPLYNHAAAHYLVLGCCVAPRLLQAEMAALSSKIMSSLLFAFYDLIGDLAVPYADILHANVARWLTRTCNGQSTKPTRKTRCPNADRDRHIAHVADLRSNKTIATVTSNKKGTAASYSCVSSEDSRRSSSEVYQSVVRAGRRMRSTKSALDLQSNFIAFDVRPRYLRALRDQQYGYNQAESLILIVINLSLISMEQLLSPFSLSRLLERLGGLCLLVVIEMACETVFFMVQVRWHNLPMLRAEEEPGVVKFRLLTLFAVGTSLFASFSPWLVLFFLRTLPSSVYGDVTLLEFCPQSAHPNIARTT
;
A
#
# COMPACT_ATOMS: atom_id res chain seq x y z
N MET A 1 -3.68 -50.06 -31.96
CA MET A 1 -2.88 -48.82 -31.97
C MET A 1 -1.91 -48.91 -30.81
N SER A 2 -0.66 -49.25 -31.11
CA SER A 2 0.38 -49.56 -30.13
C SER A 2 1.06 -48.26 -29.70
N THR A 3 1.00 -47.94 -28.41
CA THR A 3 1.74 -46.85 -27.78
C THR A 3 3.16 -47.34 -27.47
N HIS A 4 4.10 -47.02 -28.35
CA HIS A 4 5.53 -47.08 -28.04
C HIS A 4 5.82 -46.01 -26.98
N LEU A 5 6.19 -46.44 -25.77
CA LEU A 5 6.93 -45.59 -24.84
C LEU A 5 8.33 -45.36 -25.43
N PRO A 6 8.83 -44.12 -25.45
CA PRO A 6 10.23 -43.88 -25.75
C PRO A 6 11.10 -44.43 -24.62
N ASP A 7 12.11 -45.21 -24.99
CA ASP A 7 13.21 -45.61 -24.11
C ASP A 7 13.88 -44.34 -23.58
N ILE A 8 13.91 -44.21 -22.25
CA ILE A 8 14.64 -43.16 -21.54
C ILE A 8 16.06 -43.70 -21.37
N ASP A 9 16.98 -43.22 -22.20
CA ASP A 9 18.41 -43.50 -22.05
C ASP A 9 18.90 -42.90 -20.70
N GLU A 10 19.25 -43.78 -19.76
CA GLU A 10 19.90 -43.47 -18.47
C GLU A 10 21.38 -43.08 -18.63
N GLU A 11 21.72 -42.19 -19.57
CA GLU A 11 23.02 -41.48 -19.52
C GLU A 11 22.90 -40.30 -18.56
N GLY A 12 22.93 -40.64 -17.28
CA GLY A 12 22.89 -39.74 -16.13
C GLY A 12 24.12 -38.85 -16.06
N ALA A 13 24.11 -37.75 -16.81
CA ALA A 13 24.89 -36.57 -16.47
C ALA A 13 24.34 -36.02 -15.14
N GLN A 14 24.91 -36.47 -14.02
CA GLN A 14 24.75 -35.79 -12.73
C GLN A 14 25.23 -34.35 -12.92
N GLY A 15 24.29 -33.45 -13.18
CA GLY A 15 24.56 -32.02 -13.17
C GLY A 15 25.25 -31.64 -11.86
N PRO A 16 26.07 -30.57 -11.86
CA PRO A 16 26.72 -30.11 -10.65
C PRO A 16 25.68 -29.97 -9.53
N PRO A 17 26.02 -30.39 -8.29
CA PRO A 17 25.07 -30.39 -7.18
C PRO A 17 24.49 -28.99 -7.00
N VAL A 18 23.15 -28.91 -7.00
CA VAL A 18 22.42 -27.64 -6.81
C VAL A 18 22.84 -27.06 -5.47
N ARG A 19 23.23 -25.78 -5.48
CA ARG A 19 23.82 -25.15 -4.30
C ARG A 19 22.74 -24.89 -3.26
N ALA A 20 23.13 -24.87 -1.99
CA ALA A 20 22.21 -24.64 -0.88
C ALA A 20 21.50 -23.28 -0.98
N GLU A 21 22.19 -22.25 -1.50
CA GLU A 21 21.61 -20.92 -1.69
C GLU A 21 20.56 -20.89 -2.80
N GLU A 22 20.80 -21.60 -3.91
CA GLU A 22 19.85 -21.73 -5.03
C GLU A 22 18.59 -22.47 -4.58
N MET A 23 18.74 -23.57 -3.84
CA MET A 23 17.62 -24.31 -3.25
C MET A 23 16.80 -23.44 -2.30
N ALA A 24 17.45 -22.58 -1.50
CA ALA A 24 16.77 -21.68 -0.59
C ALA A 24 15.95 -20.61 -1.33
N ILE A 25 16.50 -20.02 -2.40
CA ILE A 25 15.78 -19.05 -3.23
C ILE A 25 14.59 -19.70 -3.92
N GLN A 26 14.77 -20.91 -4.46
CA GLN A 26 13.70 -21.65 -5.10
C GLN A 26 12.61 -22.06 -4.09
N ALA A 27 12.99 -22.41 -2.86
CA ALA A 27 12.03 -22.65 -1.77
C ALA A 27 11.24 -21.37 -1.43
N MET A 28 11.88 -20.21 -1.36
CA MET A 28 11.18 -18.94 -1.12
C MET A 28 10.24 -18.56 -2.27
N LYS A 29 10.65 -18.80 -3.52
CA LYS A 29 9.81 -18.58 -4.72
C LYS A 29 8.57 -19.47 -4.69
N THR A 30 8.75 -20.76 -4.45
CA THR A 30 7.63 -21.72 -4.38
C THR A 30 6.69 -21.42 -3.21
N GLU A 31 7.21 -21.01 -2.05
CA GLU A 31 6.38 -20.52 -0.92
C GLU A 31 5.53 -19.31 -1.33
N PHE A 32 6.14 -18.35 -2.03
CA PHE A 32 5.47 -17.14 -2.50
C PHE A 32 4.36 -17.44 -3.53
N GLU A 33 4.65 -18.25 -4.55
CA GLU A 33 3.67 -18.66 -5.57
C GLU A 33 2.52 -19.47 -4.95
N LYS A 34 2.83 -20.37 -4.00
CA LYS A 34 1.81 -21.11 -3.24
C LYS A 34 0.92 -20.17 -2.43
N ALA A 35 1.49 -19.14 -1.81
CA ALA A 35 0.73 -18.14 -1.05
C ALA A 35 -0.11 -17.22 -1.94
N ALA A 36 0.37 -16.91 -3.15
CA ALA A 36 -0.39 -16.16 -4.16
C ALA A 36 -1.53 -17.00 -4.76
N GLY A 37 -1.35 -18.32 -4.86
CA GLY A 37 -2.28 -19.25 -5.48
C GLY A 37 -2.23 -19.25 -7.01
N TYR A 38 -1.19 -18.65 -7.60
CA TYR A 38 -0.92 -18.57 -9.04
C TYR A 38 0.57 -18.19 -9.26
N PRO A 39 1.14 -18.30 -10.48
CA PRO A 39 2.56 -18.00 -10.74
C PRO A 39 2.81 -16.48 -10.73
N ALA A 40 2.79 -15.88 -9.54
CA ALA A 40 3.01 -14.45 -9.34
C ALA A 40 4.50 -14.09 -9.54
N ALA A 41 4.76 -12.97 -10.23
CA ALA A 41 6.10 -12.45 -10.43
C ALA A 41 6.55 -11.63 -9.21
N PHE A 42 7.78 -11.88 -8.76
CA PHE A 42 8.49 -11.09 -7.75
C PHE A 42 9.75 -10.41 -8.31
N GLU A 43 10.14 -10.74 -9.54
CA GLU A 43 11.22 -10.14 -10.33
C GLU A 43 10.76 -9.98 -11.78
N GLU A 44 11.26 -8.97 -12.50
CA GLU A 44 10.91 -8.76 -13.91
C GLU A 44 11.63 -9.79 -14.80
N PHE A 45 12.95 -9.89 -14.62
CA PHE A 45 13.84 -10.82 -15.29
C PHE A 45 14.35 -11.85 -14.30
N GLU A 46 14.62 -13.06 -14.79
CA GLU A 46 15.19 -14.11 -13.96
C GLU A 46 16.60 -13.72 -13.49
N SER A 47 16.82 -13.85 -12.19
CA SER A 47 18.10 -13.51 -11.55
C SER A 47 18.94 -14.76 -11.33
N HIS A 48 20.22 -14.70 -11.69
CA HIS A 48 21.19 -15.77 -11.44
C HIS A 48 22.15 -15.37 -10.33
N LEU A 49 22.47 -16.32 -9.44
CA LEU A 49 23.48 -16.11 -8.41
C LEU A 49 24.88 -16.07 -9.03
N VAL A 50 25.67 -15.07 -8.66
CA VAL A 50 27.05 -14.91 -9.10
C VAL A 50 27.99 -15.26 -7.96
N TYR A 51 28.89 -16.19 -8.25
CA TYR A 51 29.94 -16.64 -7.36
C TYR A 51 31.29 -16.26 -7.96
N GLU A 52 32.21 -15.74 -7.15
CA GLU A 52 33.62 -15.64 -7.55
C GLU A 52 34.48 -16.50 -6.62
N PRO A 53 35.60 -17.05 -7.13
CA PRO A 53 36.56 -17.78 -6.31
C PRO A 53 37.17 -16.83 -5.27
N GLY A 54 36.78 -17.00 -4.01
CA GLY A 54 37.39 -16.35 -2.86
C GLY A 54 38.52 -17.21 -2.32
N VAL A 55 39.72 -16.65 -2.23
CA VAL A 55 40.84 -17.31 -1.55
C VAL A 55 40.68 -17.09 -0.06
N MET A 56 40.27 -18.12 0.69
CA MET A 56 40.44 -18.12 2.15
C MET A 56 41.79 -18.76 2.47
N ASP A 57 42.69 -17.94 3.00
CA ASP A 57 43.94 -18.41 3.58
C ASP A 57 43.77 -18.48 5.10
N ASP A 58 43.57 -19.70 5.60
CA ASP A 58 43.47 -19.97 7.05
C ASP A 58 44.87 -20.14 7.68
N GLY A 59 45.95 -19.78 6.97
CA GLY A 59 47.34 -19.85 7.43
C GLY A 59 47.96 -21.25 7.38
N GLN A 60 47.17 -22.30 7.09
CA GLN A 60 47.64 -23.67 6.89
C GLN A 60 47.34 -24.22 5.50
N THR A 61 46.22 -23.83 4.89
CA THR A 61 45.85 -24.26 3.54
C THR A 61 45.13 -23.12 2.83
N THR A 62 45.56 -22.80 1.61
CA THR A 62 44.86 -21.90 0.71
C THR A 62 43.69 -22.66 0.07
N GLN A 63 42.48 -22.48 0.60
CA GLN A 63 41.28 -23.07 -0.01
C GLN A 63 40.62 -22.03 -0.91
N VAL A 64 40.52 -22.33 -2.20
CA VAL A 64 39.70 -21.56 -3.13
C VAL A 64 38.26 -21.98 -2.91
N ARG A 65 37.50 -21.15 -2.21
CA ARG A 65 36.06 -21.36 -1.99
C ARG A 65 35.31 -20.34 -2.81
N GLU A 66 34.36 -20.81 -3.61
CA GLU A 66 33.43 -19.91 -4.27
C GLU A 66 32.59 -19.16 -3.23
N VAL A 67 32.67 -17.83 -3.27
CA VAL A 67 31.90 -16.94 -2.40
C VAL A 67 30.80 -16.33 -3.23
N LEU A 68 29.57 -16.40 -2.73
CA LEU A 68 28.46 -15.70 -3.35
C LEU A 68 28.70 -14.19 -3.23
N ILE A 69 28.76 -13.50 -4.36
CA ILE A 69 29.04 -12.05 -4.44
C ILE A 69 27.81 -11.23 -4.75
N GLY A 70 26.82 -11.82 -5.41
CA GLY A 70 25.54 -11.18 -5.60
C GLY A 70 24.62 -11.93 -6.56
N THR A 71 23.68 -11.17 -7.11
CA THR A 71 22.78 -11.58 -8.17
C THR A 71 23.08 -10.80 -9.45
N ARG A 72 22.90 -11.46 -10.59
CA ARG A 72 22.96 -10.82 -11.90
C ARG A 72 21.73 -11.21 -12.70
N PHE A 73 21.09 -10.22 -13.30
CA PHE A 73 20.03 -10.41 -14.27
C PHE A 73 20.47 -9.78 -15.60
N SER A 74 19.91 -10.27 -16.70
CA SER A 74 20.18 -9.76 -18.04
C SER A 74 18.93 -9.07 -18.56
N PRO A 75 18.80 -7.73 -18.41
CA PRO A 75 17.63 -7.03 -18.90
C PRO A 75 17.58 -7.10 -20.43
N GLU A 76 16.38 -7.09 -20.98
CA GLU A 76 16.16 -6.99 -22.42
C GLU A 76 16.79 -5.70 -23.03
N PRO A 77 16.87 -5.54 -24.36
CA PRO A 77 17.39 -4.32 -24.98
C PRO A 77 16.65 -3.06 -24.50
N PHE A 78 17.39 -1.96 -24.29
CA PHE A 78 16.85 -0.72 -23.70
C PHE A 78 15.56 -0.23 -24.37
N MET A 79 15.54 -0.18 -25.70
CA MET A 79 14.36 0.28 -26.46
C MET A 79 13.12 -0.60 -26.22
N ARG A 80 13.30 -1.90 -25.98
CA ARG A 80 12.20 -2.83 -25.71
C ARG A 80 11.61 -2.60 -24.32
N SER A 81 12.46 -2.43 -23.31
CA SER A 81 12.01 -2.05 -21.96
C SER A 81 11.32 -0.70 -21.96
N LEU A 82 11.87 0.29 -22.67
CA LEU A 82 11.28 1.63 -22.76
C LEU A 82 9.90 1.57 -23.41
N GLN A 83 9.74 0.83 -24.51
CA GLN A 83 8.45 0.66 -25.17
C GLN A 83 7.42 -0.02 -24.25
N ARG A 84 7.81 -1.05 -23.51
CA ARG A 84 6.92 -1.72 -22.53
C ARG A 84 6.56 -0.78 -21.38
N ALA A 85 7.51 0.00 -20.86
CA ALA A 85 7.28 1.01 -19.82
C ALA A 85 6.31 2.09 -20.30
N ILE A 86 6.53 2.70 -21.47
CA ILE A 86 5.63 3.70 -22.05
C ILE A 86 4.22 3.10 -22.21
N ARG A 87 4.11 1.87 -22.73
CA ARG A 87 2.80 1.21 -22.89
C ARG A 87 2.09 1.01 -21.56
N ALA A 88 2.80 0.59 -20.52
CA ALA A 88 2.23 0.40 -19.18
C ALA A 88 1.74 1.73 -18.59
N VAL A 89 2.56 2.80 -18.69
CA VAL A 89 2.22 4.14 -18.20
C VAL A 89 1.03 4.75 -18.96
N VAL A 90 0.99 4.62 -20.29
CA VAL A 90 -0.17 5.04 -21.10
C VAL A 90 -1.44 4.31 -20.67
N LEU A 91 -1.35 3.00 -20.43
CA LEU A 91 -2.49 2.21 -20.00
C LEU A 91 -2.95 2.61 -18.58
N GLN A 92 -2.02 2.92 -17.69
CA GLN A 92 -2.31 3.43 -16.35
C GLN A 92 -3.07 4.76 -16.39
N VAL A 93 -2.62 5.71 -17.21
CA VAL A 93 -3.29 6.99 -17.43
C VAL A 93 -4.67 6.78 -18.05
N LEU A 94 -4.81 5.88 -19.02
CA LEU A 94 -6.10 5.54 -19.61
C LEU A 94 -7.07 5.00 -18.54
N TYR A 95 -6.59 4.10 -17.66
CA TYR A 95 -7.41 3.63 -16.55
C TYR A 95 -7.77 4.73 -15.57
N ALA A 96 -6.82 5.59 -15.20
CA ALA A 96 -7.07 6.73 -14.33
C ALA A 96 -8.14 7.66 -14.94
N PHE A 97 -8.08 7.92 -16.24
CA PHE A 97 -9.09 8.69 -16.96
C PHE A 97 -10.48 8.03 -16.92
N VAL A 98 -10.57 6.73 -17.22
CA VAL A 98 -11.85 5.99 -17.17
C VAL A 98 -12.44 6.00 -15.76
N LEU A 99 -11.61 5.82 -14.74
CA LEU A 99 -12.04 5.89 -13.34
C LEU A 99 -12.44 7.31 -12.91
N ALA A 100 -11.84 8.34 -13.53
CA ALA A 100 -12.12 9.73 -13.20
C ALA A 100 -13.52 10.19 -13.62
N LEU A 101 -14.01 9.73 -14.77
CA LEU A 101 -15.30 10.12 -15.34
C LEU A 101 -16.48 10.01 -14.35
N PRO A 102 -16.73 8.85 -13.70
CA PRO A 102 -17.80 8.76 -12.70
C PRO A 102 -17.51 9.56 -11.42
N MET A 103 -16.24 9.84 -11.09
CA MET A 103 -15.90 10.62 -9.89
C MET A 103 -16.19 12.10 -10.06
N VAL A 104 -16.02 12.64 -11.27
CA VAL A 104 -16.39 14.02 -11.62
C VAL A 104 -17.88 14.28 -11.43
N VAL A 105 -18.73 13.25 -11.56
CA VAL A 105 -20.19 13.39 -11.38
C VAL A 105 -20.54 13.81 -9.94
N TRP A 106 -19.76 13.44 -8.93
CA TRP A 106 -20.07 13.77 -7.53
C TRP A 106 -20.12 15.28 -7.24
N PRO A 107 -19.06 16.07 -7.48
CA PRO A 107 -19.13 17.52 -7.27
C PRO A 107 -20.20 18.17 -8.16
N LEU A 108 -20.36 17.73 -9.41
CA LEU A 108 -21.37 18.29 -10.32
C LEU A 108 -22.80 18.04 -9.83
N ALA A 109 -23.09 16.81 -9.39
CA ALA A 109 -24.39 16.43 -8.85
C ALA A 109 -24.68 17.18 -7.55
N PHE A 110 -23.71 17.30 -6.64
CA PHE A 110 -23.86 18.10 -5.42
C PHE A 110 -24.20 19.56 -5.76
N TRP A 111 -23.41 20.19 -6.62
CA TRP A 111 -23.64 21.56 -7.07
C TRP A 111 -25.06 21.74 -7.65
N HIS A 112 -25.47 20.87 -8.57
CA HIS A 112 -26.78 20.93 -9.20
C HIS A 112 -27.92 20.75 -8.18
N THR A 113 -27.76 19.84 -7.23
CA THR A 113 -28.77 19.61 -6.18
C THR A 113 -28.91 20.80 -5.24
N CYS A 114 -27.81 21.48 -4.90
CA CYS A 114 -27.84 22.68 -4.05
C CYS A 114 -28.42 23.90 -4.76
N LYS A 115 -28.27 23.99 -6.09
CA LYS A 115 -28.93 25.04 -6.89
C LYS A 115 -30.45 24.86 -6.97
N SER A 116 -30.95 23.64 -6.81
CA SER A 116 -32.38 23.37 -6.85
C SER A 116 -33.08 23.86 -5.58
N GLU A 117 -34.19 24.58 -5.73
CA GLU A 117 -35.03 25.03 -4.60
C GLU A 117 -35.72 23.86 -3.86
N ARG A 118 -35.76 22.67 -4.45
CA ARG A 118 -36.43 21.49 -3.88
C ARG A 118 -35.59 20.79 -2.81
N ALA A 119 -35.95 20.97 -1.54
CA ALA A 119 -35.36 20.27 -0.39
C ALA A 119 -35.35 18.75 -0.53
N SER A 120 -36.36 18.17 -1.18
CA SER A 120 -36.44 16.73 -1.41
C SER A 120 -35.29 16.20 -2.28
N LEU A 121 -34.77 16.98 -3.24
CA LEU A 121 -33.65 16.58 -4.08
C LEU A 121 -32.32 16.58 -3.33
N VAL A 122 -32.08 17.57 -2.45
CA VAL A 122 -30.89 17.63 -1.59
C VAL A 122 -30.89 16.46 -0.61
N ILE A 123 -32.04 16.18 0.02
CA ILE A 123 -32.20 15.04 0.95
C ILE A 123 -31.99 13.71 0.23
N ALA A 124 -32.54 13.56 -0.99
CA ALA A 124 -32.36 12.36 -1.80
C ALA A 124 -30.90 12.16 -2.22
N TYR A 125 -30.22 13.24 -2.64
CA TYR A 125 -28.81 13.20 -2.99
C TYR A 125 -27.94 12.80 -1.80
N ASP A 126 -28.16 13.39 -0.62
CA ASP A 126 -27.40 13.04 0.58
C ASP A 126 -27.59 11.55 0.97
N TYR A 127 -28.81 11.03 0.83
CA TYR A 127 -29.07 9.60 1.04
C TYR A 127 -28.33 8.73 0.03
N VAL A 128 -28.45 9.02 -1.27
CA VAL A 128 -27.77 8.28 -2.35
C VAL A 128 -26.25 8.31 -2.17
N ARG A 129 -25.70 9.49 -1.87
CA ARG A 129 -24.27 9.70 -1.60
C ARG A 129 -23.80 8.86 -0.42
N ASN A 130 -24.48 8.92 0.72
CA ASN A 130 -24.08 8.14 1.90
C ASN A 130 -24.19 6.64 1.68
N THR A 131 -25.27 6.18 1.04
CA THR A 131 -25.45 4.76 0.70
C THR A 131 -24.35 4.28 -0.23
N ILE A 132 -24.03 5.02 -1.31
CA ILE A 132 -22.96 4.63 -2.23
C ILE A 132 -21.61 4.64 -1.52
N THR A 133 -21.26 5.71 -0.80
CA THR A 133 -20.01 5.81 -0.02
C THR A 133 -19.84 4.61 0.90
N PHE A 134 -20.91 4.22 1.60
CA PHE A 134 -20.90 3.07 2.50
C PHE A 134 -20.77 1.75 1.73
N SER A 135 -21.55 1.54 0.68
CA SER A 135 -21.48 0.33 -0.15
C SER A 135 -20.10 0.13 -0.79
N VAL A 136 -19.49 1.18 -1.33
CA VAL A 136 -18.14 1.09 -1.91
C VAL A 136 -17.08 0.85 -0.84
N LEU A 137 -17.24 1.41 0.36
CA LEU A 137 -16.36 1.12 1.49
C LEU A 137 -16.45 -0.36 1.87
N VAL A 138 -17.65 -0.93 1.98
CA VAL A 138 -17.84 -2.37 2.24
C VAL A 138 -17.17 -3.22 1.15
N VAL A 139 -17.35 -2.87 -0.12
CA VAL A 139 -16.68 -3.56 -1.24
C VAL A 139 -15.16 -3.48 -1.11
N TYR A 140 -14.62 -2.32 -0.76
CA TYR A 140 -13.19 -2.12 -0.54
C TYR A 140 -12.65 -2.96 0.64
N LEU A 141 -13.36 -3.01 1.77
CA LEU A 141 -12.96 -3.83 2.92
C LEU A 141 -12.99 -5.32 2.61
N LEU A 142 -14.03 -5.77 1.90
CA LEU A 142 -14.13 -7.15 1.43
C LEU A 142 -13.03 -7.46 0.41
N ALA A 143 -12.69 -6.51 -0.46
CA ALA A 143 -11.62 -6.67 -1.45
C ALA A 143 -10.26 -6.85 -0.77
N ILE A 144 -9.93 -6.07 0.26
CA ILE A 144 -8.70 -6.28 1.03
C ILE A 144 -8.65 -7.69 1.64
N ALA A 145 -9.77 -8.20 2.14
CA ALA A 145 -9.83 -9.49 2.80
C ALA A 145 -9.79 -10.70 1.83
N GLU A 146 -10.53 -10.63 0.72
CA GLU A 146 -10.82 -11.80 -0.15
C GLU A 146 -10.28 -11.64 -1.59
N GLY A 147 -9.82 -10.44 -1.97
CA GLY A 147 -9.33 -10.11 -3.30
C GLY A 147 -10.40 -9.61 -4.27
N HIS A 148 -10.24 -9.91 -5.56
CA HIS A 148 -11.15 -9.41 -6.62
C HIS A 148 -12.22 -10.42 -7.06
N GLN A 149 -12.25 -11.63 -6.48
CA GLN A 149 -13.19 -12.68 -6.89
C GLN A 149 -14.57 -12.42 -6.31
N GLY A 150 -15.52 -11.99 -7.17
CA GLY A 150 -16.88 -11.60 -6.75
C GLY A 150 -17.64 -12.66 -5.95
N SER A 151 -17.46 -13.95 -6.27
CA SER A 151 -18.08 -15.05 -5.52
C SER A 151 -17.58 -15.14 -4.08
N LYS A 152 -16.28 -14.94 -3.85
CA LYS A 152 -15.67 -14.89 -2.50
C LYS A 152 -16.10 -13.65 -1.75
N LEU A 153 -16.10 -12.48 -2.41
CA LEU A 153 -16.59 -11.23 -1.81
C LEU A 153 -18.03 -11.35 -1.32
N PHE A 154 -18.91 -11.89 -2.15
CA PHE A 154 -20.32 -12.07 -1.81
C PHE A 154 -20.52 -13.13 -0.71
N SER A 155 -19.79 -14.24 -0.77
CA SER A 155 -19.81 -15.27 0.28
C SER A 155 -19.35 -14.70 1.63
N ARG A 156 -18.28 -13.91 1.64
CA ARG A 156 -17.79 -13.22 2.83
C ARG A 156 -18.80 -12.21 3.34
N PHE A 157 -19.34 -11.37 2.47
CA PHE A 157 -20.39 -10.41 2.81
C PHE A 157 -21.59 -11.10 3.48
N LYS A 158 -22.12 -12.19 2.92
CA LYS A 158 -23.22 -12.95 3.54
C LYS A 158 -22.91 -13.43 4.96
N LYS A 159 -21.64 -13.74 5.26
CA LYS A 159 -21.21 -14.17 6.59
C LYS A 159 -20.93 -13.00 7.54
N THR A 160 -20.57 -11.83 7.03
CA THR A 160 -20.07 -10.71 7.83
C THR A 160 -20.91 -9.44 7.71
N TRP A 161 -22.08 -9.47 7.08
CA TRP A 161 -22.91 -8.29 6.80
C TRP A 161 -23.30 -7.51 8.06
N PHE A 162 -23.50 -8.20 9.19
CA PHE A 162 -23.87 -7.58 10.45
C PHE A 162 -22.78 -6.65 11.03
N TYR A 163 -21.49 -6.91 10.73
CA TYR A 163 -20.40 -6.00 11.10
C TYR A 163 -20.46 -4.67 10.32
N PHE A 164 -21.10 -4.66 9.16
CA PHE A 164 -21.28 -3.47 8.33
C PHE A 164 -22.60 -2.76 8.66
N LEU A 165 -23.65 -3.48 9.04
CA LEU A 165 -24.96 -2.90 9.36
C LEU A 165 -24.89 -1.85 10.48
N LEU A 166 -24.19 -2.14 11.58
CA LEU A 166 -24.11 -1.25 12.73
C LEU A 166 -23.43 0.10 12.38
N PRO A 167 -22.23 0.12 11.76
CA PRO A 167 -21.62 1.35 11.24
C PRO A 167 -22.52 2.09 10.23
N ALA A 168 -23.24 1.38 9.37
CA ALA A 168 -24.14 2.01 8.39
C ALA A 168 -25.26 2.78 9.08
N ILE A 169 -25.92 2.14 10.07
CA ILE A 169 -26.98 2.76 10.87
C ILE A 169 -26.42 3.95 11.65
N ALA A 170 -25.26 3.78 12.29
CA ALA A 170 -24.61 4.84 13.06
C ALA A 170 -24.27 6.05 12.17
N ARG A 171 -23.77 5.83 10.95
CA ARG A 171 -23.45 6.88 9.99
C ARG A 171 -24.70 7.65 9.53
N VAL A 172 -25.76 6.94 9.16
CA VAL A 172 -27.03 7.57 8.73
C VAL A 172 -27.69 8.31 9.88
N ALA A 173 -27.66 7.76 11.09
CA ALA A 173 -28.17 8.44 12.28
C ALA A 173 -27.34 9.68 12.62
N PHE A 174 -26.01 9.58 12.54
CA PHE A 174 -25.07 10.69 12.73
C PHE A 174 -25.40 11.86 11.79
N THR A 175 -25.52 11.63 10.48
CA THR A 175 -25.78 12.72 9.52
C THR A 175 -27.11 13.43 9.78
N ARG A 176 -28.12 12.73 10.32
CA ARG A 176 -29.41 13.33 10.69
C ARG A 176 -29.36 14.08 12.01
N LEU A 177 -28.67 13.54 13.02
CA LEU A 177 -28.59 14.12 14.36
C LEU A 177 -27.64 15.31 14.42
N PHE A 178 -26.56 15.31 13.62
CA PHE A 178 -25.58 16.41 13.58
C PHE A 178 -26.22 17.75 13.19
N VAL A 179 -27.31 17.71 12.45
CA VAL A 179 -28.06 18.88 11.98
C VAL A 179 -28.95 19.49 13.07
N VAL A 180 -29.26 18.75 14.14
CA VAL A 180 -30.13 19.22 15.23
C VAL A 180 -29.24 19.62 16.42
N PRO A 181 -29.08 20.92 16.74
CA PRO A 181 -28.13 21.38 17.76
C PRO A 181 -28.33 20.72 19.13
N GLY A 182 -29.58 20.48 19.53
CA GLY A 182 -29.90 19.81 20.80
C GLY A 182 -29.53 18.32 20.87
N LEU A 183 -29.26 17.68 19.72
CA LEU A 183 -28.88 16.27 19.63
C LEU A 183 -27.39 16.07 19.33
N TRP A 184 -26.60 17.15 19.36
CA TRP A 184 -25.17 17.10 19.06
C TRP A 184 -24.39 16.09 19.92
N PRO A 185 -24.64 15.93 21.25
CA PRO A 185 -23.95 14.92 22.04
C PRO A 185 -24.17 13.48 21.53
N TYR A 186 -25.39 13.17 21.06
CA TYR A 186 -25.72 11.87 20.48
C TYR A 186 -25.06 11.68 19.12
N ALA A 187 -25.00 12.74 18.30
CA ALA A 187 -24.27 12.70 17.04
C ALA A 187 -22.78 12.39 17.28
N VAL A 188 -22.14 13.05 18.24
CA VAL A 188 -20.74 12.78 18.61
C VAL A 188 -20.56 11.35 19.12
N ALA A 189 -21.49 10.84 19.94
CA ALA A 189 -21.45 9.46 20.41
C ALA A 189 -21.55 8.43 19.28
N LEU A 190 -22.48 8.64 18.32
CA LEU A 190 -22.64 7.77 17.14
C LEU A 190 -21.44 7.83 16.19
N TRP A 191 -20.89 9.03 16.00
CA TRP A 191 -19.65 9.20 15.25
C TRP A 191 -18.50 8.45 15.90
N GLY A 192 -18.34 8.57 17.23
CA GLY A 192 -17.36 7.81 18.01
C GLY A 192 -17.56 6.31 17.88
N PHE A 193 -18.80 5.82 17.97
CA PHE A 193 -19.14 4.40 17.80
C PHE A 193 -18.80 3.89 16.38
N GLU A 194 -19.18 4.63 15.33
CA GLU A 194 -18.82 4.30 13.94
C GLU A 194 -17.30 4.16 13.79
N HIS A 195 -16.52 5.10 14.35
CA HIS A 195 -15.07 5.07 14.28
C HIS A 195 -14.47 3.92 15.09
N ILE A 196 -14.99 3.62 16.28
CA ILE A 196 -14.55 2.45 17.07
C ILE A 196 -14.78 1.16 16.28
N CYS A 197 -15.94 1.01 15.63
CA CYS A 197 -16.19 -0.15 14.77
C CYS A 197 -15.17 -0.24 13.63
N TYR A 198 -14.84 0.86 12.95
CA TYR A 198 -13.83 0.86 11.90
C TYR A 198 -12.41 0.61 12.42
N ILE A 199 -12.05 1.13 13.60
CA ILE A 199 -10.75 0.87 14.25
C ILE A 199 -10.61 -0.63 14.49
N VAL A 200 -11.65 -1.28 15.04
CA VAL A 200 -11.62 -2.73 15.31
C VAL A 200 -11.55 -3.54 14.02
N LEU A 201 -12.28 -3.13 12.99
CA LEU A 201 -12.32 -3.85 11.72
C LEU A 201 -11.00 -3.70 10.94
N ILE A 202 -10.48 -2.48 10.79
CA ILE A 202 -9.28 -2.17 10.02
C ILE A 202 -8.57 -0.93 10.59
N PRO A 203 -7.69 -1.10 11.59
CA PRO A 203 -6.97 0.00 12.23
C PRO A 203 -6.22 0.89 11.23
N LEU A 204 -5.66 0.27 10.18
CA LEU A 204 -4.88 0.97 9.16
C LEU A 204 -5.73 1.93 8.31
N THR A 205 -6.96 1.55 7.97
CA THR A 205 -7.89 2.42 7.23
C THR A 205 -8.38 3.56 8.10
N PHE A 206 -8.60 3.33 9.40
CA PHE A 206 -8.96 4.41 10.32
C PHE A 206 -7.82 5.42 10.49
N VAL A 207 -6.58 4.97 10.70
CA VAL A 207 -5.42 5.88 10.78
C VAL A 207 -5.30 6.70 9.50
N SER A 208 -5.57 6.06 8.36
CA SER A 208 -5.55 6.73 7.06
C SER A 208 -6.66 7.77 6.91
N SER A 209 -7.90 7.44 7.31
CA SER A 209 -9.01 8.39 7.22
C SER A 209 -8.84 9.56 8.18
N ALA A 210 -8.48 9.30 9.44
CA ALA A 210 -8.19 10.34 10.41
C ALA A 210 -7.05 11.25 9.95
N GLY A 211 -6.00 10.67 9.36
CA GLY A 211 -4.91 11.41 8.73
C GLY A 211 -5.41 12.36 7.64
N VAL A 212 -6.22 11.86 6.69
CA VAL A 212 -6.80 12.66 5.60
C VAL A 212 -7.76 13.74 6.11
N PHE A 213 -8.56 13.48 7.15
CA PHE A 213 -9.45 14.50 7.72
C PHE A 213 -8.68 15.62 8.40
N LEU A 214 -7.73 15.26 9.29
CA LEU A 214 -6.84 16.22 9.94
C LEU A 214 -6.09 17.04 8.89
N TRP A 215 -5.68 16.37 7.82
CA TRP A 215 -4.98 16.96 6.69
C TRP A 215 -5.78 18.07 6.01
N VAL A 216 -6.99 17.73 5.53
CA VAL A 216 -7.89 18.70 4.88
C VAL A 216 -8.23 19.84 5.83
N ALA A 217 -8.41 19.57 7.12
CA ALA A 217 -8.70 20.60 8.12
C ALA A 217 -7.54 21.59 8.32
N ILE A 218 -6.28 21.14 8.23
CA ILE A 218 -5.10 22.00 8.42
C ILE A 218 -4.78 22.79 7.15
N PHE A 219 -4.81 22.14 5.98
CA PHE A 219 -4.30 22.72 4.74
C PHE A 219 -5.38 23.34 3.86
N GLY A 220 -6.64 22.92 3.98
CA GLY A 220 -7.77 23.54 3.28
C GLY A 220 -7.85 25.05 3.55
N PRO A 221 -7.98 25.49 4.82
CA PRO A 221 -8.06 26.92 5.13
C PRO A 221 -6.82 27.73 4.76
N ARG A 222 -5.64 27.09 4.74
CA ARG A 222 -4.39 27.75 4.30
C ARG A 222 -4.33 27.91 2.79
N GLY A 223 -4.80 26.90 2.07
CA GLY A 223 -4.96 26.92 0.63
C GLY A 223 -5.90 28.03 0.18
N GLU A 224 -7.06 28.14 0.86
CA GLU A 224 -8.06 29.18 0.60
C GLU A 224 -7.53 30.60 0.79
N ARG A 225 -6.59 30.81 1.72
CA ARG A 225 -6.00 32.13 1.98
C ARG A 225 -4.82 32.47 1.08
N ALA A 226 -4.35 31.53 0.25
CA ALA A 226 -3.21 31.77 -0.63
C ALA A 226 -3.65 32.65 -1.81
N ALA A 227 -3.16 33.89 -1.85
CA ALA A 227 -3.56 34.85 -2.87
C ALA A 227 -2.77 34.69 -4.18
N THR A 228 -1.54 34.17 -4.08
CA THR A 228 -0.62 34.04 -5.23
C THR A 228 -0.35 32.59 -5.59
N ASP A 229 -0.03 32.32 -6.86
CA ASP A 229 0.36 30.99 -7.34
C ASP A 229 1.60 30.44 -6.59
N THR A 230 2.54 31.32 -6.23
CA THR A 230 3.72 30.95 -5.43
C THR A 230 3.34 30.50 -4.03
N GLU A 231 2.41 31.20 -3.36
CA GLU A 231 1.90 30.78 -2.05
C GLU A 231 1.16 29.46 -2.14
N ARG A 232 0.29 29.27 -3.16
CA ARG A 232 -0.40 27.98 -3.41
C ARG A 232 0.61 26.85 -3.58
N THR A 233 1.66 27.06 -4.36
CA THR A 233 2.76 26.10 -4.56
C THR A 233 3.45 25.76 -3.24
N ARG A 234 3.76 26.77 -2.42
CA ARG A 234 4.41 26.57 -1.11
C ARG A 234 3.51 25.79 -0.16
N VAL A 235 2.21 26.09 -0.11
CA VAL A 235 1.24 25.37 0.71
C VAL A 235 1.12 23.92 0.24
N ALA A 236 1.03 23.69 -1.07
CA ALA A 236 0.96 22.36 -1.67
C ALA A 236 2.22 21.51 -1.42
N PHE A 237 3.41 22.12 -1.45
CA PHE A 237 4.66 21.40 -1.15
C PHE A 237 4.82 21.12 0.35
N THR A 238 4.52 22.10 1.20
CA THR A 238 4.45 21.89 2.67
C THR A 238 3.46 20.79 3.01
N CYS A 239 2.39 20.72 2.21
CA CYS A 239 1.37 19.70 2.30
C CYS A 239 1.96 18.29 2.08
N LEU A 240 2.59 18.06 0.93
CA LEU A 240 3.24 16.77 0.62
C LEU A 240 4.30 16.39 1.68
N MET A 241 5.18 17.34 2.05
CA MET A 241 6.30 17.09 2.96
C MET A 241 5.87 16.69 4.37
N SER A 242 4.85 17.33 4.94
CA SER A 242 4.42 17.01 6.31
C SER A 242 3.58 15.73 6.38
N PHE A 243 3.06 15.25 5.25
CA PHE A 243 2.33 14.00 5.20
C PHE A 243 3.23 12.77 4.97
N TRP A 244 4.41 12.98 4.40
CA TRP A 244 5.37 11.93 4.10
C TRP A 244 5.65 10.94 5.25
N PRO A 245 5.80 11.35 6.53
CA PRO A 245 6.02 10.40 7.62
C PRO A 245 4.86 9.42 7.82
N LEU A 246 3.61 9.89 7.66
CA LEU A 246 2.44 9.02 7.81
C LEU A 246 2.33 8.04 6.64
N VAL A 247 2.58 8.51 5.41
CA VAL A 247 2.68 7.64 4.21
C VAL A 247 3.74 6.59 4.40
N ALA A 248 4.94 6.98 4.80
CA ALA A 248 6.07 6.07 5.04
C ALA A 248 5.74 5.05 6.13
N LEU A 249 5.05 5.45 7.21
CA LEU A 249 4.64 4.53 8.28
C LEU A 249 3.62 3.50 7.79
N VAL A 250 2.56 3.93 7.10
CA VAL A 250 1.51 3.04 6.57
C VAL A 250 2.10 2.09 5.54
N ASN A 251 2.86 2.61 4.58
CA ASN A 251 3.54 1.83 3.56
C ASN A 251 4.57 0.86 4.14
N GLY A 252 5.38 1.31 5.11
CA GLY A 252 6.31 0.47 5.84
C GLY A 252 5.61 -0.67 6.61
N THR A 253 4.43 -0.40 7.17
CA THR A 253 3.63 -1.41 7.89
C THR A 253 3.04 -2.42 6.90
N VAL A 254 2.46 -1.94 5.81
CA VAL A 254 1.89 -2.73 4.71
C VAL A 254 2.91 -3.72 4.14
N ARG A 255 4.14 -3.27 3.88
CA ARG A 255 5.21 -4.11 3.34
C ARG A 255 5.73 -5.15 4.32
N LYS A 256 5.60 -4.91 5.64
CA LYS A 256 6.03 -5.83 6.70
C LYS A 256 5.00 -6.90 7.04
N MET A 257 3.79 -6.82 6.50
CA MET A 257 2.75 -7.83 6.73
C MET A 257 3.17 -9.19 6.15
N ARG A 258 3.37 -10.16 7.05
CA ARG A 258 3.84 -11.51 6.71
C ARG A 258 2.70 -12.44 6.28
N ASP A 259 1.51 -12.20 6.81
CA ASP A 259 0.35 -13.04 6.60
C ASP A 259 -0.58 -12.48 5.53
N GLY A 260 -1.51 -13.32 5.07
CA GLY A 260 -2.48 -12.96 4.04
C GLY A 260 -1.94 -13.05 2.60
N PRO A 261 -2.79 -12.76 1.61
CA PRO A 261 -2.41 -12.80 0.20
C PRO A 261 -1.42 -11.67 -0.13
N PRO A 262 -0.33 -11.94 -0.86
CA PRO A 262 0.76 -10.98 -1.07
C PRO A 262 0.35 -9.70 -1.81
N LEU A 263 -0.80 -9.71 -2.50
CA LEU A 263 -1.24 -8.65 -3.41
C LEU A 263 -2.20 -7.65 -2.78
N TYR A 264 -2.79 -7.94 -1.61
CA TYR A 264 -3.92 -7.13 -1.11
C TYR A 264 -3.49 -6.02 -0.17
N ASN A 265 -2.24 -6.09 0.29
CA ASN A 265 -1.70 -5.21 1.30
C ASN A 265 -1.60 -3.76 0.80
N HIS A 266 -1.23 -3.54 -0.47
CA HIS A 266 -1.10 -2.19 -1.03
C HIS A 266 -2.43 -1.43 -1.09
N ALA A 267 -3.56 -2.14 -1.25
CA ALA A 267 -4.87 -1.51 -1.34
C ALA A 267 -5.20 -0.71 -0.07
N ALA A 268 -4.68 -1.14 1.10
CA ALA A 268 -4.88 -0.43 2.36
C ALA A 268 -4.31 1.00 2.36
N ALA A 269 -3.30 1.28 1.52
CA ALA A 269 -2.70 2.60 1.38
C ALA A 269 -3.48 3.54 0.44
N HIS A 270 -4.35 3.03 -0.44
CA HIS A 270 -5.04 3.87 -1.44
C HIS A 270 -5.83 5.03 -0.79
N TYR A 271 -6.48 4.80 0.35
CA TYR A 271 -7.26 5.86 1.03
C TYR A 271 -6.36 7.01 1.47
N LEU A 272 -5.22 6.65 2.07
CA LEU A 272 -4.21 7.58 2.54
C LEU A 272 -3.62 8.39 1.38
N VAL A 273 -3.19 7.70 0.33
CA VAL A 273 -2.54 8.32 -0.83
C VAL A 273 -3.50 9.28 -1.53
N LEU A 274 -4.70 8.79 -1.90
CA LEU A 274 -5.69 9.61 -2.60
C LEU A 274 -6.03 10.88 -1.81
N GLY A 275 -6.30 10.74 -0.51
CA GLY A 275 -6.65 11.90 0.33
C GLY A 275 -5.55 12.96 0.43
N CYS A 276 -4.29 12.55 0.31
CA CYS A 276 -3.15 13.46 0.48
C CYS A 276 -2.68 14.11 -0.80
N CYS A 277 -3.01 13.50 -1.94
CA CYS A 277 -2.86 14.13 -3.23
C CYS A 277 -4.00 15.13 -3.53
N VAL A 278 -5.15 15.08 -2.83
CA VAL A 278 -6.28 16.01 -3.09
C VAL A 278 -5.87 17.47 -2.90
N ALA A 279 -5.34 17.85 -1.74
CA ALA A 279 -5.05 19.26 -1.44
C ALA A 279 -3.98 19.87 -2.37
N PRO A 280 -2.82 19.22 -2.63
CA PRO A 280 -1.82 19.74 -3.58
C PRO A 280 -2.39 19.93 -4.98
N ARG A 281 -3.18 18.98 -5.46
CA ARG A 281 -3.73 19.01 -6.82
C ARG A 281 -4.89 20.01 -6.95
N LEU A 282 -5.67 20.24 -5.89
CA LEU A 282 -6.64 21.34 -5.82
C LEU A 282 -5.94 22.69 -5.95
N LEU A 283 -4.88 22.91 -5.17
CA LEU A 283 -4.10 24.15 -5.19
C LEU A 283 -3.40 24.37 -6.53
N GLN A 284 -2.90 23.31 -7.16
CA GLN A 284 -2.34 23.38 -8.51
C GLN A 284 -3.41 23.72 -9.55
N ALA A 285 -4.59 23.11 -9.47
CA ALA A 285 -5.67 23.35 -10.42
C ALA A 285 -6.17 24.80 -10.35
N GLU A 286 -6.11 25.45 -9.18
CA GLU A 286 -6.51 26.84 -8.95
C GLU A 286 -5.54 27.87 -9.54
N MET A 287 -4.27 27.53 -9.76
CA MET A 287 -3.27 28.51 -10.22
C MET A 287 -3.72 29.24 -11.49
N ALA A 288 -3.53 30.55 -11.54
CA ALA A 288 -4.02 31.36 -12.65
C ALA A 288 -3.15 31.17 -13.89
N ALA A 289 -1.83 31.19 -13.73
CA ALA A 289 -0.89 31.08 -14.83
C ALA A 289 -0.61 29.62 -15.19
N LEU A 290 -0.71 29.29 -16.49
CA LEU A 290 -0.35 27.97 -17.00
C LEU A 290 1.12 27.61 -16.69
N SER A 291 2.02 28.60 -16.76
CA SER A 291 3.44 28.42 -16.39
C SER A 291 3.61 27.98 -14.94
N SER A 292 2.85 28.57 -14.00
CA SER A 292 2.83 28.15 -12.59
C SER A 292 2.32 26.72 -12.42
N LYS A 293 1.25 26.34 -13.15
CA LYS A 293 0.73 24.97 -13.13
C LYS A 293 1.76 23.95 -13.59
N ILE A 294 2.44 24.25 -14.71
CA ILE A 294 3.49 23.41 -15.29
C ILE A 294 4.65 23.26 -14.30
N MET A 295 5.15 24.38 -13.74
CA MET A 295 6.25 24.36 -12.78
C MET A 295 5.89 23.55 -11.54
N SER A 296 4.70 23.75 -10.98
CA SER A 296 4.21 22.97 -9.84
C SER A 296 4.05 21.49 -10.17
N SER A 297 3.59 21.16 -11.39
CA SER A 297 3.49 19.77 -11.85
C SER A 297 4.85 19.10 -11.94
N LEU A 298 5.84 19.81 -12.48
CA LEU A 298 7.21 19.33 -12.55
C LEU A 298 7.77 19.10 -11.15
N LEU A 299 7.56 20.05 -10.22
CA LEU A 299 8.00 19.90 -8.84
C LEU A 299 7.36 18.70 -8.14
N PHE A 300 6.06 18.47 -8.33
CA PHE A 300 5.38 17.29 -7.79
C PHE A 300 5.93 16.01 -8.43
N ALA A 301 5.98 15.94 -9.75
CA ALA A 301 6.50 14.77 -10.47
C ALA A 301 7.96 14.44 -10.10
N PHE A 302 8.81 15.45 -9.85
CA PHE A 302 10.17 15.24 -9.35
C PHE A 302 10.20 14.80 -7.88
N TYR A 303 9.34 15.38 -7.03
CA TYR A 303 9.21 14.96 -5.64
C TYR A 303 8.80 13.48 -5.56
N ASP A 304 7.80 13.08 -6.34
CA ASP A 304 7.29 11.71 -6.40
C ASP A 304 8.37 10.76 -6.96
N LEU A 305 9.01 11.13 -8.09
CA LEU A 305 10.12 10.37 -8.66
C LEU A 305 11.27 10.14 -7.66
N ILE A 306 11.74 11.20 -6.99
CA ILE A 306 12.82 11.09 -6.00
C ILE A 306 12.38 10.27 -4.80
N GLY A 307 11.16 10.51 -4.31
CA GLY A 307 10.57 9.78 -3.20
C GLY A 307 10.55 8.28 -3.47
N ASP A 308 9.97 7.88 -4.60
CA ASP A 308 9.82 6.47 -4.96
C ASP A 308 11.15 5.78 -5.26
N LEU A 309 12.11 6.50 -5.87
CA LEU A 309 13.47 6.00 -6.05
C LEU A 309 14.21 5.85 -4.71
N ALA A 310 13.93 6.71 -3.72
CA ALA A 310 14.56 6.66 -2.41
C ALA A 310 13.98 5.57 -1.49
N VAL A 311 12.71 5.17 -1.69
CA VAL A 311 12.01 4.20 -0.82
C VAL A 311 12.83 2.91 -0.57
N PRO A 312 13.32 2.17 -1.60
CA PRO A 312 14.04 0.92 -1.37
C PRO A 312 15.33 1.11 -0.55
N TYR A 313 16.02 2.24 -0.77
CA TYR A 313 17.24 2.59 -0.04
C TYR A 313 16.95 3.01 1.40
N ALA A 314 15.83 3.71 1.64
CA ALA A 314 15.40 4.08 2.98
C ALA A 314 15.13 2.83 3.84
N ASP A 315 14.56 1.77 3.27
CA ASP A 315 14.35 0.52 3.99
C ASP A 315 15.65 -0.23 4.30
N ILE A 316 16.60 -0.24 3.37
CA ILE A 316 17.95 -0.80 3.59
C ILE A 316 18.66 -0.02 4.69
N LEU A 317 18.61 1.31 4.63
CA LEU A 317 19.18 2.18 5.66
C LEU A 317 18.54 1.90 7.02
N HIS A 318 17.21 1.84 7.09
CA HIS A 318 16.48 1.51 8.30
C HIS A 318 16.88 0.14 8.86
N ALA A 319 17.00 -0.89 8.01
CA ALA A 319 17.44 -2.21 8.43
C ALA A 319 18.88 -2.20 8.97
N ASN A 320 19.79 -1.44 8.36
CA ASN A 320 21.15 -1.26 8.83
C ASN A 320 21.22 -0.54 10.18
N VAL A 321 20.46 0.55 10.34
CA VAL A 321 20.37 1.30 11.59
C VAL A 321 19.80 0.42 12.70
N ALA A 322 18.71 -0.30 12.46
CA ALA A 322 18.11 -1.20 13.44
C ALA A 322 19.08 -2.31 13.89
N ARG A 323 19.86 -2.88 12.96
CA ARG A 323 20.91 -3.86 13.26
C ARG A 323 22.06 -3.26 14.06
N TRP A 324 22.48 -2.04 13.72
CA TRP A 324 23.55 -1.35 14.45
C TRP A 324 23.11 -1.10 15.90
N LEU A 325 21.90 -0.58 16.10
CA LEU A 325 21.31 -0.35 17.42
C LEU A 325 21.20 -1.64 18.25
N THR A 326 20.73 -2.75 17.66
CA THR A 326 20.66 -4.03 18.36
C THR A 326 22.04 -4.59 18.73
N ARG A 327 23.06 -4.39 17.89
CA ARG A 327 24.45 -4.77 18.23
C ARG A 327 25.00 -3.94 19.38
N THR A 328 24.74 -2.63 19.40
CA THR A 328 25.21 -1.76 20.49
C THR A 328 24.52 -2.09 21.81
N CYS A 329 23.22 -2.39 21.79
CA CYS A 329 22.48 -2.81 22.99
C CYS A 329 22.96 -4.17 23.52
N ASN A 330 23.16 -5.15 22.63
CA ASN A 330 23.60 -6.49 23.04
C ASN A 330 25.07 -6.52 23.48
N GLY A 331 25.94 -5.74 22.82
CA GLY A 331 27.35 -5.65 23.17
C GLY A 331 27.62 -4.98 24.52
N GLN A 332 26.71 -4.13 25.00
CA GLN A 332 26.80 -3.55 26.35
C GLN A 332 26.35 -4.51 27.45
N SER A 333 25.49 -5.49 27.14
CA SER A 333 24.97 -6.44 28.14
C SER A 333 25.96 -7.56 28.47
N THR A 334 26.91 -7.86 27.60
CA THR A 334 27.96 -8.85 27.83
C THR A 334 29.27 -8.20 28.24
N LYS A 335 29.26 -7.29 29.24
CA LYS A 335 30.44 -7.26 30.11
C LYS A 335 30.41 -8.60 30.84
N PRO A 336 31.36 -9.51 30.60
CA PRO A 336 31.42 -10.72 31.38
C PRO A 336 31.55 -10.24 32.82
N THR A 337 30.51 -10.45 33.62
CA THR A 337 30.64 -10.39 35.07
C THR A 337 31.71 -11.42 35.33
N ARG A 338 32.94 -10.92 35.48
CA ARG A 338 34.11 -11.69 35.87
C ARG A 338 33.62 -12.32 37.16
N LYS A 339 33.15 -13.56 37.10
CA LYS A 339 32.98 -14.39 38.27
C LYS A 339 34.39 -14.43 38.82
N THR A 340 34.66 -13.51 39.73
CA THR A 340 35.83 -13.54 40.59
C THR A 340 35.81 -14.95 41.13
N ARG A 341 36.75 -15.73 40.60
CA ARG A 341 37.00 -17.10 40.98
C ARG A 341 37.26 -17.04 42.47
N CYS A 342 36.23 -17.28 43.29
CA CYS A 342 36.48 -17.65 44.67
C CYS A 342 37.30 -18.95 44.57
N PRO A 343 38.53 -18.98 45.12
CA PRO A 343 39.24 -20.23 45.25
C PRO A 343 38.41 -21.07 46.22
N ASN A 344 37.76 -22.11 45.69
CA ASN A 344 37.25 -23.19 46.51
C ASN A 344 38.46 -23.84 47.16
N ALA A 345 38.71 -23.46 48.41
CA ALA A 345 39.44 -24.28 49.34
C ALA A 345 38.65 -25.58 49.54
N ASP A 346 39.37 -26.69 49.40
CA ASP A 346 39.13 -27.99 50.01
C ASP A 346 37.69 -28.40 50.32
N ARG A 347 37.20 -29.34 49.51
CA ARG A 347 36.51 -30.50 50.11
C ARG A 347 36.68 -31.74 49.25
N ASP A 348 37.82 -32.39 49.47
CA ASP A 348 37.90 -33.84 49.48
C ASP A 348 36.78 -34.41 50.36
N ARG A 349 36.03 -35.40 49.83
CA ARG A 349 35.74 -36.68 50.51
C ARG A 349 34.77 -37.57 49.70
N HIS A 350 35.28 -38.76 49.39
CA HIS A 350 34.63 -40.07 49.26
C HIS A 350 33.60 -40.27 48.13
N ILE A 351 33.89 -41.07 47.09
CA ILE A 351 33.98 -42.55 47.01
C ILE A 351 32.66 -43.27 47.34
N ALA A 352 32.28 -44.14 46.37
CA ALA A 352 31.40 -45.32 46.41
C ALA A 352 30.04 -45.13 45.69
N HIS A 353 29.85 -45.71 44.50
CA HIS A 353 29.42 -47.10 44.20
C HIS A 353 27.93 -47.39 44.51
N VAL A 354 27.38 -48.33 43.72
CA VAL A 354 26.06 -49.00 43.80
C VAL A 354 25.00 -48.33 42.91
N ALA A 355 24.85 -48.76 41.65
CA ALA A 355 24.17 -49.97 41.15
C ALA A 355 22.64 -49.84 41.07
N ASP A 356 22.14 -50.06 39.84
CA ASP A 356 20.96 -50.86 39.48
C ASP A 356 19.69 -50.75 40.33
N LEU A 357 18.57 -50.28 39.73
CA LEU A 357 17.28 -50.96 39.86
C LEU A 357 16.23 -50.42 38.88
N ARG A 358 16.16 -51.16 37.77
CA ARG A 358 14.96 -51.48 36.98
C ARG A 358 13.78 -51.82 37.89
N SER A 359 12.65 -51.11 37.79
CA SER A 359 11.38 -51.58 38.35
C SER A 359 10.18 -51.18 37.48
N ASN A 360 9.66 -52.19 36.80
CA ASN A 360 8.32 -52.24 36.25
C ASN A 360 7.30 -52.32 37.40
N LYS A 361 6.24 -51.49 37.38
CA LYS A 361 4.96 -51.89 37.98
C LYS A 361 3.75 -51.17 37.38
N THR A 362 3.13 -51.87 36.42
CA THR A 362 1.74 -52.36 36.43
C THR A 362 0.60 -51.44 36.91
N ILE A 363 -0.26 -51.10 35.94
CA ILE A 363 -1.74 -51.19 35.92
C ILE A 363 -2.51 -50.64 37.13
N ALA A 364 -3.28 -49.58 36.88
CA ALA A 364 -4.61 -49.41 37.46
C ALA A 364 -5.56 -48.73 36.45
N THR A 365 -6.38 -49.55 35.83
CA THR A 365 -7.64 -49.23 35.14
C THR A 365 -8.64 -48.70 36.18
N VAL A 366 -9.38 -47.60 35.94
CA VAL A 366 -10.78 -47.38 36.35
C VAL A 366 -11.37 -46.15 35.62
N THR A 367 -12.16 -46.46 34.60
CA THR A 367 -13.47 -45.93 34.17
C THR A 367 -13.79 -44.42 34.06
N SER A 368 -14.32 -44.10 32.87
CA SER A 368 -15.62 -43.42 32.64
C SER A 368 -15.75 -41.95 33.03
N ASN A 369 -15.80 -41.06 32.02
CA ASN A 369 -17.05 -40.34 31.75
C ASN A 369 -17.17 -39.68 30.36
N LYS A 370 -18.34 -39.93 29.77
CA LYS A 370 -19.16 -39.18 28.80
C LYS A 370 -18.63 -37.92 28.09
N LYS A 371 -18.76 -38.00 26.75
CA LYS A 371 -19.43 -37.03 25.83
C LYS A 371 -19.21 -35.54 26.08
N GLY A 372 -18.39 -34.95 25.21
CA GLY A 372 -18.42 -33.52 24.89
C GLY A 372 -17.77 -33.31 23.53
N THR A 373 -18.59 -33.27 22.48
CA THR A 373 -18.21 -33.01 21.10
C THR A 373 -17.61 -31.61 20.99
N ALA A 374 -16.29 -31.50 21.08
CA ALA A 374 -15.53 -30.34 20.63
C ALA A 374 -14.68 -30.80 19.45
N ALA A 375 -15.07 -30.36 18.26
CA ALA A 375 -14.24 -30.46 17.06
C ALA A 375 -12.99 -29.61 17.28
N SER A 376 -11.99 -30.20 17.92
CA SER A 376 -10.62 -29.72 17.92
C SER A 376 -10.10 -29.91 16.49
N TYR A 377 -10.13 -28.84 15.70
CA TYR A 377 -9.32 -28.73 14.50
C TYR A 377 -7.86 -28.80 14.95
N SER A 378 -7.29 -30.00 14.92
CA SER A 378 -5.87 -30.25 15.06
C SER A 378 -5.13 -29.61 13.87
N CYS A 379 -4.79 -28.33 14.03
CA CYS A 379 -3.80 -27.64 13.21
C CYS A 379 -2.40 -28.13 13.63
N VAL A 380 -2.15 -29.43 13.45
CA VAL A 380 -0.88 -30.12 13.75
C VAL A 380 -0.42 -30.75 12.45
N SER A 381 0.06 -29.92 11.53
CA SER A 381 0.81 -30.33 10.34
C SER A 381 1.48 -29.13 9.66
N SER A 382 2.31 -28.36 10.38
CA SER A 382 3.20 -27.38 9.74
C SER A 382 4.40 -26.92 10.61
N GLU A 383 4.68 -27.58 11.74
CA GLU A 383 5.79 -27.14 12.61
C GLU A 383 7.14 -27.75 12.20
N ASP A 384 7.16 -28.98 11.70
CA ASP A 384 8.42 -29.66 11.36
C ASP A 384 9.09 -29.13 10.07
N SER A 385 8.32 -28.53 9.14
CA SER A 385 8.90 -27.86 7.97
C SER A 385 9.54 -26.49 8.28
N ARG A 386 9.20 -25.86 9.42
CA ARG A 386 9.74 -24.53 9.78
C ARG A 386 11.13 -24.59 10.41
N ARG A 387 11.50 -25.73 11.00
CA ARG A 387 12.81 -25.89 11.67
C ARG A 387 13.95 -26.18 10.69
N SER A 388 13.69 -26.95 9.63
CA SER A 388 14.70 -27.30 8.61
C SER A 388 15.03 -26.14 7.67
N SER A 389 14.04 -25.32 7.26
CA SER A 389 14.32 -24.15 6.43
C SER A 389 15.20 -23.12 7.15
N SER A 390 15.13 -23.03 8.48
CA SER A 390 15.91 -22.09 9.29
C SER A 390 17.43 -22.27 9.15
N GLU A 391 17.97 -23.49 9.03
CA GLU A 391 19.42 -23.70 9.00
C GLU A 391 20.05 -23.34 7.65
N VAL A 392 19.44 -23.79 6.56
CA VAL A 392 19.85 -23.42 5.18
C VAL A 392 19.63 -21.92 4.95
N TYR A 393 18.54 -21.37 5.47
CA TYR A 393 18.29 -19.94 5.41
C TYR A 393 19.31 -19.13 6.23
N GLN A 394 19.69 -19.60 7.41
CA GLN A 394 20.75 -18.97 8.20
C GLN A 394 22.11 -19.04 7.50
N SER A 395 22.42 -20.09 6.74
CA SER A 395 23.67 -20.18 5.99
C SER A 395 23.71 -19.16 4.85
N VAL A 396 22.62 -18.98 4.10
CA VAL A 396 22.45 -17.94 3.08
C VAL A 396 22.62 -16.54 3.68
N VAL A 397 21.96 -16.27 4.81
CA VAL A 397 22.08 -14.97 5.50
C VAL A 397 23.51 -14.73 5.99
N ARG A 398 24.22 -15.76 6.45
CA ARG A 398 25.64 -15.65 6.82
C ARG A 398 26.54 -15.42 5.61
N ALA A 399 26.24 -16.02 4.46
CA ALA A 399 26.94 -15.79 3.20
C ALA A 399 26.72 -14.36 2.69
N GLY A 400 25.47 -13.88 2.66
CA GLY A 400 25.13 -12.50 2.29
C GLY A 400 25.78 -11.46 3.21
N ARG A 401 26.00 -11.76 4.49
CA ARG A 401 26.74 -10.87 5.41
C ARG A 401 28.21 -10.66 5.04
N ARG A 402 28.81 -11.56 4.25
CA ARG A 402 30.20 -11.45 3.76
C ARG A 402 30.31 -10.63 2.47
N MET A 403 29.20 -10.33 1.79
CA MET A 403 29.13 -9.40 0.65
C MET A 403 29.31 -7.95 1.14
N ARG A 404 30.51 -7.56 1.54
CA ARG A 404 30.86 -6.16 1.89
C ARG A 404 31.78 -5.53 0.85
N SER A 405 31.47 -5.72 -0.43
CA SER A 405 32.05 -4.87 -1.48
C SER A 405 31.21 -3.61 -1.60
N THR A 406 31.84 -2.43 -1.58
CA THR A 406 31.19 -1.11 -1.77
C THR A 406 30.44 -1.01 -3.11
N LYS A 407 30.82 -1.83 -4.12
CA LYS A 407 30.08 -1.95 -5.38
C LYS A 407 28.69 -2.62 -5.22
N SER A 408 28.48 -3.42 -4.17
CA SER A 408 27.19 -4.08 -3.91
C SER A 408 26.13 -3.17 -3.29
N ALA A 409 26.50 -1.97 -2.79
CA ALA A 409 25.54 -1.07 -2.13
C ALA A 409 24.44 -0.56 -3.07
N LEU A 410 24.69 -0.57 -4.39
CA LEU A 410 23.71 -0.19 -5.41
C LEU A 410 22.91 -1.38 -5.97
N ASP A 411 23.38 -2.61 -5.75
CA ASP A 411 22.66 -3.81 -6.15
C ASP A 411 21.58 -4.13 -5.12
N LEU A 412 20.38 -3.65 -5.40
CA LEU A 412 19.24 -3.75 -4.51
C LEU A 412 18.86 -5.21 -4.23
N GLN A 413 18.95 -6.10 -5.25
CA GLN A 413 18.60 -7.51 -5.08
C GLN A 413 19.61 -8.23 -4.18
N SER A 414 20.90 -8.03 -4.39
CA SER A 414 21.94 -8.59 -3.52
C SER A 414 21.82 -8.09 -2.08
N ASN A 415 21.54 -6.80 -1.89
CA ASN A 415 21.26 -6.27 -0.58
C ASN A 415 20.03 -6.95 0.03
N PHE A 416 18.93 -7.08 -0.70
CA PHE A 416 17.73 -7.71 -0.18
C PHE A 416 17.94 -9.17 0.22
N ILE A 417 18.74 -9.93 -0.52
CA ILE A 417 19.17 -11.27 -0.11
C ILE A 417 19.97 -11.20 1.20
N ALA A 418 20.91 -10.25 1.33
CA ALA A 418 21.66 -10.02 2.58
C ALA A 418 20.80 -9.46 3.74
N PHE A 419 19.65 -8.85 3.42
CA PHE A 419 18.67 -8.33 4.36
C PHE A 419 17.55 -9.30 4.71
N ASP A 420 17.60 -10.51 4.15
CA ASP A 420 16.61 -11.53 4.41
C ASP A 420 15.20 -11.14 3.93
N VAL A 421 15.17 -10.37 2.84
CA VAL A 421 13.95 -9.79 2.30
C VAL A 421 13.29 -10.79 1.37
N ARG A 422 12.09 -11.23 1.78
CA ARG A 422 11.29 -12.22 1.06
C ARG A 422 10.80 -11.68 -0.28
N PRO A 423 10.57 -12.54 -1.29
CA PRO A 423 9.90 -12.17 -2.55
C PRO A 423 8.62 -11.35 -2.36
N ARG A 424 7.84 -11.68 -1.31
CA ARG A 424 6.64 -10.94 -0.89
C ARG A 424 6.88 -9.45 -0.65
N TYR A 425 8.01 -9.08 -0.06
CA TYR A 425 8.33 -7.68 0.22
C TYR A 425 8.62 -6.90 -1.06
N LEU A 426 9.40 -7.47 -1.98
CA LEU A 426 9.67 -6.88 -3.30
C LEU A 426 8.38 -6.67 -4.07
N ARG A 427 7.48 -7.65 -4.01
CA ARG A 427 6.15 -7.52 -4.60
C ARG A 427 5.34 -6.40 -3.95
N ALA A 428 5.29 -6.34 -2.62
CA ALA A 428 4.56 -5.30 -1.92
C ALA A 428 5.12 -3.89 -2.19
N LEU A 429 6.44 -3.75 -2.29
CA LEU A 429 7.12 -2.52 -2.68
C LEU A 429 6.69 -2.06 -4.08
N ARG A 430 6.73 -2.97 -5.06
CA ARG A 430 6.26 -2.71 -6.43
C ARG A 430 4.79 -2.30 -6.46
N ASP A 431 3.92 -3.07 -5.81
CA ASP A 431 2.47 -2.83 -5.84
C ASP A 431 2.12 -1.50 -5.16
N GLN A 432 2.86 -1.12 -4.12
CA GLN A 432 2.73 0.19 -3.46
C GLN A 432 3.13 1.33 -4.39
N GLN A 433 4.31 1.27 -5.01
CA GLN A 433 4.80 2.31 -5.93
C GLN A 433 3.84 2.47 -7.11
N TYR A 434 3.42 1.35 -7.72
CA TYR A 434 2.44 1.38 -8.81
C TYR A 434 1.10 1.98 -8.36
N GLY A 435 0.56 1.52 -7.23
CA GLY A 435 -0.71 2.00 -6.70
C GLY A 435 -0.67 3.49 -6.35
N TYR A 436 0.48 3.98 -5.87
CA TYR A 436 0.71 5.39 -5.56
C TYR A 436 0.63 6.23 -6.83
N ASN A 437 1.45 5.92 -7.85
CA ASN A 437 1.44 6.66 -9.12
C ASN A 437 0.07 6.64 -9.78
N GLN A 438 -0.63 5.51 -9.73
CA GLN A 438 -1.97 5.41 -10.32
C GLN A 438 -2.99 6.28 -9.57
N ALA A 439 -2.89 6.37 -8.26
CA ALA A 439 -3.71 7.25 -7.43
C ALA A 439 -3.43 8.72 -7.75
N GLU A 440 -2.18 9.11 -7.95
CA GLU A 440 -1.81 10.48 -8.30
C GLU A 440 -2.35 10.92 -9.65
N SER A 441 -2.16 10.11 -10.69
CA SER A 441 -2.73 10.38 -12.01
C SER A 441 -4.25 10.47 -11.94
N LEU A 442 -4.91 9.61 -11.16
CA LEU A 442 -6.35 9.66 -10.94
C LEU A 442 -6.77 11.00 -10.32
N ILE A 443 -6.11 11.43 -9.24
CA ILE A 443 -6.44 12.69 -8.55
C ILE A 443 -6.16 13.90 -9.45
N LEU A 444 -5.04 13.93 -10.17
CA LEU A 444 -4.72 14.97 -11.14
C LEU A 444 -5.87 15.11 -12.16
N ILE A 445 -6.28 13.99 -12.78
CA ILE A 445 -7.31 13.99 -13.82
C ILE A 445 -8.67 14.37 -13.24
N VAL A 446 -9.10 13.77 -12.13
CA VAL A 446 -10.43 14.06 -11.53
C VAL A 446 -10.56 15.51 -11.14
N ILE A 447 -9.57 16.09 -10.47
CA ILE A 447 -9.66 17.47 -9.99
C ILE A 447 -9.70 18.46 -11.16
N ASN A 448 -8.78 18.33 -12.11
CA ASN A 448 -8.77 19.22 -13.27
C ASN A 448 -10.02 19.05 -14.13
N LEU A 449 -10.48 17.81 -14.37
CA LEU A 449 -11.69 17.56 -15.15
C LEU A 449 -12.95 18.05 -14.43
N SER A 450 -13.01 17.97 -13.10
CA SER A 450 -14.10 18.54 -12.29
C SER A 450 -14.14 20.05 -12.41
N LEU A 451 -12.98 20.72 -12.31
CA LEU A 451 -12.87 22.16 -12.46
C LEU A 451 -13.27 22.62 -13.87
N ILE A 452 -12.77 21.94 -14.90
CA ILE A 452 -13.14 22.22 -16.31
C ILE A 452 -14.65 22.05 -16.51
N SER A 453 -15.23 20.96 -15.99
CA SER A 453 -16.66 20.69 -16.13
C SER A 453 -17.51 21.75 -15.42
N MET A 454 -17.11 22.17 -14.21
CA MET A 454 -17.76 23.25 -13.48
C MET A 454 -17.66 24.59 -14.22
N GLU A 455 -16.48 24.95 -14.75
CA GLU A 455 -16.29 26.16 -15.58
C GLU A 455 -17.25 26.18 -16.77
N GLN A 456 -17.39 25.06 -17.49
CA GLN A 456 -18.27 24.95 -18.66
C GLN A 456 -19.76 25.00 -18.31
N LEU A 457 -20.16 24.41 -17.19
CA LEU A 457 -21.56 24.41 -16.75
C LEU A 457 -22.02 25.79 -16.26
N LEU A 458 -21.13 26.53 -15.60
CA LEU A 458 -21.45 27.82 -14.98
C LEU A 458 -21.40 28.98 -15.97
N SER A 459 -20.54 28.87 -16.96
CA SER A 459 -20.36 29.86 -18.00
C SER A 459 -19.99 29.09 -19.26
N PRO A 460 -20.94 28.83 -20.18
CA PRO A 460 -20.62 28.15 -21.44
C PRO A 460 -19.64 29.02 -22.21
N PHE A 461 -18.35 28.72 -22.05
CA PHE A 461 -17.25 29.52 -22.59
C PHE A 461 -17.07 29.24 -24.07
N SER A 462 -16.27 30.08 -24.72
CA SER A 462 -15.79 29.82 -26.07
C SER A 462 -15.04 28.47 -26.11
N LEU A 463 -15.25 27.72 -27.20
CA LEU A 463 -14.54 26.47 -27.50
C LEU A 463 -13.02 26.59 -27.29
N SER A 464 -12.46 27.77 -27.58
CA SER A 464 -11.05 28.11 -27.35
C SER A 464 -10.60 27.89 -25.90
N ARG A 465 -11.38 28.36 -24.92
CA ARG A 465 -11.01 28.22 -23.50
C ARG A 465 -11.10 26.77 -23.03
N LEU A 466 -12.11 26.02 -23.52
CA LEU A 466 -12.20 24.58 -23.24
C LEU A 466 -10.97 23.84 -23.79
N LEU A 467 -10.58 24.11 -25.04
CA LEU A 467 -9.40 23.51 -25.66
C LEU A 467 -8.11 23.90 -24.94
N GLU A 468 -7.98 25.15 -24.48
CA GLU A 468 -6.84 25.61 -23.68
C GLU A 468 -6.74 24.83 -22.36
N ARG A 469 -7.85 24.67 -21.64
CA ARG A 469 -7.88 23.92 -20.37
C ARG A 469 -7.60 22.43 -20.56
N LEU A 470 -8.17 21.81 -21.60
CA LEU A 470 -7.92 20.41 -21.93
C LEU A 470 -6.47 20.21 -22.40
N GLY A 471 -5.92 21.14 -23.18
CA GLY A 471 -4.51 21.14 -23.58
C GLY A 471 -3.58 21.28 -22.37
N GLY A 472 -3.93 22.15 -21.41
CA GLY A 472 -3.24 22.28 -20.13
C GLY A 472 -3.25 20.97 -19.34
N LEU A 473 -4.41 20.33 -19.17
CA LEU A 473 -4.52 19.02 -18.51
C LEU A 473 -3.68 17.95 -19.21
N CYS A 474 -3.74 17.89 -20.55
CA CYS A 474 -2.94 16.96 -21.34
C CYS A 474 -1.43 17.14 -21.08
N LEU A 475 -0.97 18.39 -21.05
CA LEU A 475 0.44 18.70 -20.75
C LEU A 475 0.84 18.27 -19.33
N LEU A 476 0.00 18.52 -18.32
CA LEU A 476 0.26 18.09 -16.94
C LEU A 476 0.38 16.56 -16.85
N VAL A 477 -0.51 15.84 -17.52
CA VAL A 477 -0.48 14.36 -17.59
C VAL A 477 0.78 13.86 -18.29
N VAL A 478 1.19 14.49 -19.41
CA VAL A 478 2.41 14.11 -20.14
C VAL A 478 3.66 14.28 -19.28
N ILE A 479 3.73 15.33 -18.46
CA ILE A 479 4.84 15.56 -17.52
C ILE A 479 4.94 14.41 -16.51
N GLU A 480 3.82 14.02 -15.89
CA GLU A 480 3.79 12.89 -14.95
C GLU A 480 4.17 11.58 -15.64
N MET A 481 3.62 11.32 -16.83
CA MET A 481 3.95 10.13 -17.60
C MET A 481 5.44 10.03 -17.94
N ALA A 482 6.09 11.15 -18.23
CA ALA A 482 7.52 11.16 -18.53
C ALA A 482 8.36 10.77 -17.30
N CYS A 483 8.08 11.38 -16.14
CA CYS A 483 8.73 11.04 -14.87
C CYS A 483 8.45 9.58 -14.47
N GLU A 484 7.21 9.13 -14.63
CA GLU A 484 6.83 7.75 -14.33
C GLU A 484 7.50 6.73 -15.27
N THR A 485 7.66 7.07 -16.56
CA THR A 485 8.40 6.22 -17.50
C THR A 485 9.86 6.07 -17.08
N VAL A 486 10.51 7.17 -16.65
CA VAL A 486 11.87 7.12 -16.10
C VAL A 486 11.91 6.24 -14.86
N PHE A 487 10.94 6.41 -13.95
CA PHE A 487 10.81 5.59 -12.75
C PHE A 487 10.69 4.10 -13.08
N PHE A 488 9.79 3.71 -13.99
CA PHE A 488 9.60 2.33 -14.42
C PHE A 488 10.90 1.76 -15.01
N MET A 489 11.60 2.55 -15.82
CA MET A 489 12.87 2.13 -16.42
C MET A 489 13.93 1.85 -15.36
N VAL A 490 14.03 2.68 -14.32
CA VAL A 490 14.95 2.45 -13.20
C VAL A 490 14.54 1.20 -12.41
N GLN A 491 13.26 1.07 -12.06
CA GLN A 491 12.79 -0.08 -11.28
C GLN A 491 12.95 -1.41 -12.02
N VAL A 492 12.68 -1.44 -13.32
CA VAL A 492 12.83 -2.64 -14.16
C VAL A 492 14.30 -2.96 -14.41
N ARG A 493 15.12 -1.98 -14.81
CA ARG A 493 16.47 -2.25 -15.31
C ARG A 493 17.55 -2.21 -14.26
N TRP A 494 17.37 -1.46 -13.17
CA TRP A 494 18.36 -1.35 -12.09
C TRP A 494 17.96 -2.16 -10.86
N HIS A 495 16.67 -2.27 -10.58
CA HIS A 495 16.17 -2.96 -9.40
C HIS A 495 15.52 -4.32 -9.68
N ASN A 496 15.30 -4.64 -10.96
CA ASN A 496 14.64 -5.86 -11.40
C ASN A 496 13.28 -6.11 -10.71
N LEU A 497 12.57 -5.04 -10.34
CA LEU A 497 11.23 -5.16 -9.79
C LEU A 497 10.24 -5.52 -10.90
N PRO A 498 9.24 -6.39 -10.64
CA PRO A 498 8.29 -6.88 -11.64
C PRO A 498 7.26 -5.80 -12.00
N MET A 499 7.69 -4.65 -12.52
CA MET A 499 6.80 -3.54 -12.84
C MET A 499 5.89 -3.90 -14.02
N LEU A 500 6.43 -4.55 -15.05
CA LEU A 500 5.73 -4.81 -16.31
C LEU A 500 5.12 -6.22 -16.33
N ARG A 501 5.87 -7.24 -15.90
CA ARG A 501 5.40 -8.63 -15.86
C ARG A 501 4.17 -8.83 -14.98
N ALA A 502 4.09 -8.08 -13.89
CA ALA A 502 2.96 -8.14 -12.97
C ALA A 502 1.65 -7.56 -13.53
N GLU A 503 1.70 -6.73 -14.58
CA GLU A 503 0.49 -6.24 -15.27
C GLU A 503 -0.19 -7.32 -16.09
N GLU A 504 0.55 -8.36 -16.49
CA GLU A 504 0.03 -9.49 -17.25
C GLU A 504 -0.59 -10.57 -16.34
N GLU A 505 -0.45 -10.42 -15.02
CA GLU A 505 -0.99 -11.38 -14.05
C GLU A 505 -2.53 -11.33 -13.97
N PRO A 506 -3.19 -12.49 -13.92
CA PRO A 506 -4.64 -12.57 -13.95
C PRO A 506 -5.25 -11.92 -12.71
N GLY A 507 -6.01 -10.84 -12.94
CA GLY A 507 -6.82 -10.19 -11.91
C GLY A 507 -6.09 -9.18 -11.01
N VAL A 508 -4.78 -9.01 -11.15
CA VAL A 508 -4.01 -7.98 -10.43
C VAL A 508 -4.50 -6.57 -10.81
N VAL A 509 -4.55 -6.29 -12.11
CA VAL A 509 -5.06 -5.02 -12.64
C VAL A 509 -6.50 -4.79 -12.19
N LYS A 510 -7.36 -5.82 -12.32
CA LYS A 510 -8.77 -5.73 -11.90
C LYS A 510 -8.93 -5.41 -10.42
N PHE A 511 -8.15 -6.08 -9.56
CA PHE A 511 -8.14 -5.84 -8.12
C PHE A 511 -7.73 -4.39 -7.78
N ARG A 512 -6.64 -3.93 -8.39
CA ARG A 512 -6.12 -2.58 -8.20
C ARG A 512 -7.13 -1.52 -8.64
N LEU A 513 -7.68 -1.66 -9.85
CA LEU A 513 -8.70 -0.75 -10.37
C LEU A 513 -9.97 -0.75 -9.50
N LEU A 514 -10.43 -1.91 -9.03
CA LEU A 514 -11.61 -2.01 -8.17
C LEU A 514 -11.38 -1.29 -6.83
N THR A 515 -10.26 -1.56 -6.17
CA THR A 515 -9.95 -0.95 -4.87
C THR A 515 -9.71 0.55 -5.00
N LEU A 516 -8.99 0.99 -6.03
CA LEU A 516 -8.78 2.41 -6.33
C LEU A 516 -10.09 3.12 -6.65
N PHE A 517 -10.96 2.52 -7.47
CA PHE A 517 -12.29 3.05 -7.78
C PHE A 517 -13.17 3.16 -6.54
N ALA A 518 -13.21 2.12 -5.71
CA ALA A 518 -14.03 2.10 -4.50
C ALA A 518 -13.60 3.17 -3.50
N VAL A 519 -12.29 3.29 -3.26
CA VAL A 519 -11.72 4.30 -2.37
C VAL A 519 -11.91 5.71 -2.95
N GLY A 520 -11.58 5.93 -4.22
CA GLY A 520 -11.76 7.23 -4.87
C GLY A 520 -13.22 7.67 -4.85
N THR A 521 -14.16 6.77 -5.18
CA THR A 521 -15.60 7.06 -5.09
C THR A 521 -16.01 7.42 -3.66
N SER A 522 -15.55 6.66 -2.66
CA SER A 522 -15.82 6.95 -1.24
C SER A 522 -15.30 8.33 -0.83
N LEU A 523 -14.08 8.67 -1.25
CA LEU A 523 -13.42 9.94 -0.98
C LEU A 523 -14.16 11.10 -1.66
N PHE A 524 -14.33 11.08 -2.99
CA PHE A 524 -14.98 12.15 -3.74
C PHE A 524 -16.45 12.35 -3.35
N ALA A 525 -17.18 11.27 -3.06
CA ALA A 525 -18.53 11.38 -2.53
C ALA A 525 -18.51 12.08 -1.16
N SER A 526 -17.65 11.65 -0.23
CA SER A 526 -17.55 12.24 1.12
C SER A 526 -17.10 13.70 1.10
N PHE A 527 -16.14 14.05 0.25
CA PHE A 527 -15.57 15.39 0.13
C PHE A 527 -16.30 16.29 -0.88
N SER A 528 -17.35 15.80 -1.55
CA SER A 528 -18.10 16.57 -2.56
C SER A 528 -18.50 17.99 -2.12
N PRO A 529 -18.96 18.26 -0.88
CA PRO A 529 -19.31 19.62 -0.48
C PRO A 529 -18.11 20.56 -0.45
N TRP A 530 -16.99 20.07 0.11
CA TRP A 530 -15.74 20.83 0.20
C TRP A 530 -15.14 21.07 -1.18
N LEU A 531 -15.16 20.06 -2.05
CA LEU A 531 -14.69 20.18 -3.43
C LEU A 531 -15.49 21.22 -4.22
N VAL A 532 -16.82 21.20 -4.11
CA VAL A 532 -17.67 22.19 -4.79
C VAL A 532 -17.42 23.59 -4.27
N LEU A 533 -17.32 23.79 -2.95
CA LEU A 533 -16.97 25.10 -2.40
C LEU A 533 -15.63 25.60 -2.91
N PHE A 534 -14.63 24.72 -2.92
CA PHE A 534 -13.32 25.04 -3.45
C PHE A 534 -13.41 25.47 -4.92
N PHE A 535 -14.09 24.67 -5.77
CA PHE A 535 -14.28 24.99 -7.18
C PHE A 535 -15.03 26.29 -7.39
N LEU A 536 -16.11 26.56 -6.64
CA LEU A 536 -16.87 27.80 -6.76
C LEU A 536 -16.01 29.03 -6.43
N ARG A 537 -15.10 28.93 -5.46
CA ARG A 537 -14.17 30.01 -5.11
C ARG A 537 -13.08 30.23 -6.14
N THR A 538 -12.71 29.20 -6.89
CA THR A 538 -11.75 29.35 -8.00
C THR A 538 -12.34 30.09 -9.21
N LEU A 539 -13.67 30.20 -9.28
CA LEU A 539 -14.37 30.94 -10.33
C LEU A 539 -14.38 32.45 -10.02
N PRO A 540 -14.72 33.31 -11.00
CA PRO A 540 -14.65 34.75 -10.81
C PRO A 540 -15.33 35.22 -9.53
N SER A 541 -14.58 35.89 -8.66
CA SER A 541 -15.03 36.35 -7.33
C SER A 541 -16.26 37.24 -7.38
N SER A 542 -16.48 37.92 -8.52
CA SER A 542 -17.67 38.74 -8.77
C SER A 542 -18.99 37.97 -8.73
N VAL A 543 -18.96 36.63 -8.94
CA VAL A 543 -20.17 35.80 -8.99
C VAL A 543 -20.32 34.93 -7.74
N TYR A 544 -19.23 34.34 -7.26
CA TYR A 544 -19.28 33.30 -6.23
C TYR A 544 -18.59 33.65 -4.90
N GLY A 545 -18.01 34.85 -4.79
CA GLY A 545 -17.57 35.51 -3.53
C GLY A 545 -17.02 34.62 -2.40
N ASP A 546 -17.18 35.09 -1.17
CA ASP A 546 -16.87 34.32 0.06
C ASP A 546 -18.07 33.44 0.46
N VAL A 547 -18.66 32.72 -0.49
CA VAL A 547 -19.84 31.89 -0.21
C VAL A 547 -19.46 30.77 0.76
N THR A 548 -20.18 30.68 1.87
CA THR A 548 -20.04 29.59 2.84
C THR A 548 -20.88 28.38 2.42
N LEU A 549 -20.59 27.18 2.94
CA LEU A 549 -21.38 25.97 2.63
C LEU A 549 -22.86 26.14 3.02
N LEU A 550 -23.09 26.82 4.14
CA LEU A 550 -24.41 27.12 4.67
C LEU A 550 -25.18 28.07 3.76
N GLU A 551 -24.50 29.03 3.15
CA GLU A 551 -25.09 29.95 2.16
C GLU A 551 -25.35 29.25 0.83
N PHE A 552 -24.41 28.41 0.37
CA PHE A 552 -24.54 27.72 -0.91
C PHE A 552 -25.61 26.64 -0.90
N CYS A 553 -25.75 25.91 0.21
CA CYS A 553 -26.66 24.77 0.32
C CYS A 553 -27.38 24.78 1.67
N PRO A 554 -28.25 25.77 1.95
CA PRO A 554 -28.91 25.94 3.24
C PRO A 554 -29.73 24.71 3.65
N GLN A 555 -30.29 24.01 2.65
CA GLN A 555 -31.07 22.78 2.83
C GLN A 555 -30.22 21.59 3.28
N SER A 556 -28.91 21.60 3.01
CA SER A 556 -28.00 20.56 3.51
C SER A 556 -27.72 20.67 5.01
N ALA A 557 -27.91 21.87 5.58
CA ALA A 557 -27.59 22.16 6.96
C ALA A 557 -28.83 22.21 7.87
N HIS A 558 -30.04 22.42 7.36
CA HIS A 558 -31.27 22.49 8.17
C HIS A 558 -32.52 22.00 7.39
N PRO A 559 -33.01 20.76 7.59
CA PRO A 559 -34.27 20.31 7.03
C PRO A 559 -35.50 20.78 7.82
N ASN A 560 -35.38 21.28 9.07
CA ASN A 560 -36.52 21.34 9.99
C ASN A 560 -36.82 22.66 10.71
N ILE A 561 -36.13 23.77 10.40
CA ILE A 561 -36.68 25.06 10.83
C ILE A 561 -37.58 25.54 9.71
N ALA A 562 -38.82 25.05 9.73
CA ALA A 562 -39.90 25.77 9.07
C ALA A 562 -39.79 27.22 9.57
N ARG A 563 -39.51 28.16 8.66
CA ARG A 563 -39.85 29.56 8.91
C ARG A 563 -41.37 29.59 9.02
N THR A 564 -41.88 29.34 10.21
CA THR A 564 -43.20 29.81 10.61
C THR A 564 -43.07 31.32 10.71
N THR A 565 -43.26 31.97 9.56
CA THR A 565 -43.72 33.35 9.46
C THR A 565 -45.16 33.31 8.98
#